data_AF-A0A258AU65-F1
#
_entry.id   AF-A0A258AU65-F1
#
_cell.length_a   1.000
_cell.length_b   1.000
_cell.length_c   1.000
_cell.angle_alpha   90.00
_cell.angle_beta   90.00
_cell.angle_gamma   90.00
#
_symmetry.space_group_name_H-M   'P 1'
#
loop_
_entity.id
_entity.type
_entity.pdbx_description
1 polymer ?
#
loop_
_entity_poly.entity_id
_entity_poly.type
_entity_poly.pdbx_seq_one_letter_code
_entity_poly.pdbx_strand_id
1 'polypeptide(L)'
;MAKSPKETNSSDSSPTSERTLADAHRDIEFGNNYRLEYIKHLISIATGVFVFSVTFMKDFVGKPTTEATAKLALPVGWLFMVVSILAGILHMRYWACYYTSWGTKWTKPKAKEWRAVINKRRKVAESVQIYGFIAGLSLLLFFTTWNLYSTGLNKATIKFQSDSDYDKLGTPLPKVEIK
;
A
#
# COMPACT_ATOMS: atom_id res chain seq x y z
N MET A 1 -51.66 56.01 8.60
CA MET A 1 -50.38 55.26 8.64
C MET A 1 -50.62 53.89 8.02
N ALA A 2 -50.19 53.72 6.77
CA ALA A 2 -50.36 52.47 6.01
C ALA A 2 -49.18 51.53 6.31
N LYS A 3 -49.48 50.25 6.59
CA LYS A 3 -48.49 49.21 6.87
C LYS A 3 -48.17 48.50 5.55
N SER A 4 -46.97 48.72 5.04
CA SER A 4 -46.47 48.12 3.80
C SER A 4 -46.36 46.59 3.92
N PRO A 5 -46.79 45.79 2.93
CA PRO A 5 -46.59 44.34 2.93
C PRO A 5 -45.12 44.03 2.71
N LYS A 6 -44.56 43.18 3.58
CA LYS A 6 -43.18 42.70 3.51
C LYS A 6 -43.13 41.58 2.47
N GLU A 7 -42.62 41.86 1.27
CA GLU A 7 -42.31 40.82 0.27
C GLU A 7 -41.22 39.89 0.82
N THR A 8 -41.62 38.68 1.20
CA THR A 8 -40.69 37.57 1.43
C THR A 8 -40.34 36.93 0.09
N ASN A 9 -39.34 37.50 -0.59
CA ASN A 9 -38.64 36.79 -1.66
C ASN A 9 -37.75 35.71 -1.03
N SER A 10 -38.29 34.49 -0.91
CA SER A 10 -37.51 33.27 -0.68
C SER A 10 -37.56 32.41 -1.94
N SER A 11 -36.95 32.91 -3.02
CA SER A 11 -36.63 32.12 -4.20
C SER A 11 -35.25 31.51 -4.02
N ASP A 12 -35.12 30.56 -3.09
CA ASP A 12 -34.00 29.61 -3.09
C ASP A 12 -34.49 28.29 -3.70
N SER A 13 -35.03 28.39 -4.92
CA SER A 13 -35.34 27.23 -5.75
C SER A 13 -34.07 26.83 -6.48
N SER A 14 -33.13 26.21 -5.77
CA SER A 14 -32.21 25.31 -6.46
C SER A 14 -33.10 24.31 -7.21
N PRO A 15 -32.99 24.18 -8.55
CA PRO A 15 -33.77 23.20 -9.27
C PRO A 15 -33.29 21.83 -8.80
N THR A 16 -33.99 21.24 -7.83
CA THR A 16 -33.89 19.82 -7.54
C THR A 16 -34.50 19.13 -8.75
N SER A 17 -33.72 19.04 -9.84
CA SER A 17 -34.06 18.19 -10.98
C SER A 17 -34.35 16.83 -10.39
N GLU A 18 -35.59 16.38 -10.54
CA GLU A 18 -36.05 15.09 -10.08
C GLU A 18 -35.05 14.04 -10.60
N ARG A 19 -34.17 13.53 -9.73
CA ARG A 19 -33.11 12.62 -10.14
C ARG A 19 -33.78 11.39 -10.72
N THR A 20 -33.61 11.17 -12.01
CA THR A 20 -34.19 9.99 -12.63
C THR A 20 -33.43 8.75 -12.18
N LEU A 21 -34.11 7.60 -12.16
CA LEU A 21 -33.49 6.31 -11.86
C LEU A 21 -32.26 6.03 -12.76
N ALA A 22 -32.31 6.53 -14.00
CA ALA A 22 -31.20 6.45 -14.95
C ALA A 22 -29.96 7.23 -14.47
N ASP A 23 -30.14 8.41 -13.88
CA ASP A 23 -29.04 9.20 -13.33
C ASP A 23 -28.41 8.49 -12.13
N ALA A 24 -29.23 7.89 -11.26
CA ALA A 24 -28.74 7.11 -10.13
C ALA A 24 -27.92 5.89 -10.56
N HIS A 25 -28.34 5.17 -11.59
CA HIS A 25 -27.57 4.03 -12.12
C HIS A 25 -26.23 4.48 -12.73
N ARG A 26 -26.22 5.60 -13.47
CA ARG A 26 -25.01 6.16 -14.07
C ARG A 26 -23.98 6.57 -13.01
N ASP A 27 -24.43 7.24 -11.95
CA ASP A 27 -23.57 7.65 -10.85
C ASP A 27 -22.95 6.45 -10.12
N ILE A 28 -23.74 5.38 -9.92
CA ILE A 28 -23.29 4.14 -9.29
C ILE A 28 -22.23 3.44 -10.16
N GLU A 29 -22.46 3.38 -11.47
CA GLU A 29 -21.53 2.78 -12.42
C GLU A 29 -20.20 3.53 -12.47
N PHE A 30 -20.25 4.86 -12.58
CA PHE A 30 -19.05 5.70 -12.59
C PHE A 30 -18.23 5.54 -11.29
N GLY A 31 -18.90 5.63 -10.13
CA GLY A 31 -18.24 5.46 -8.84
C GLY A 31 -17.66 4.06 -8.63
N ASN A 32 -18.23 3.03 -9.25
CA ASN A 32 -17.70 1.67 -9.20
C ASN A 32 -16.39 1.54 -10.01
N ASN A 33 -16.39 2.03 -11.25
CA ASN A 33 -15.22 1.94 -12.11
C ASN A 33 -13.99 2.59 -11.45
N TYR A 34 -14.18 3.77 -10.86
CA TYR A 34 -13.11 4.45 -10.12
C TYR A 34 -12.57 3.60 -8.95
N ARG A 35 -13.44 2.97 -8.16
CA ARG A 35 -13.04 2.13 -7.02
C ARG A 35 -12.30 0.87 -7.46
N LEU A 36 -12.74 0.23 -8.54
CA LEU A 36 -12.07 -0.93 -9.09
C LEU A 36 -10.68 -0.59 -9.62
N GLU A 37 -10.54 0.53 -10.33
CA GLU A 37 -9.24 1.03 -10.79
C GLU A 37 -8.29 1.35 -9.63
N TYR A 38 -8.80 1.96 -8.57
CA TYR A 38 -8.02 2.19 -7.35
C TYR A 38 -7.49 0.88 -6.73
N ILE A 39 -8.32 -0.15 -6.59
CA ILE A 39 -7.90 -1.43 -6.02
C ILE A 39 -6.87 -2.11 -6.94
N LYS A 40 -7.05 -2.04 -8.26
CA LYS A 40 -6.07 -2.58 -9.25
C LYS A 40 -4.72 -1.92 -9.09
N HIS A 41 -4.70 -0.58 -8.98
CA HIS A 41 -3.46 0.17 -8.78
C HIS A 41 -2.75 -0.25 -7.50
N LEU A 42 -3.48 -0.40 -6.39
CA LEU A 42 -2.86 -0.79 -5.12
C LEU A 42 -2.29 -2.21 -5.17
N ILE A 43 -2.97 -3.17 -5.81
CA ILE A 43 -2.46 -4.52 -6.04
C ILE A 43 -1.21 -4.49 -6.94
N SER A 44 -1.24 -3.70 -8.02
CA SER A 44 -0.13 -3.57 -8.96
C SER A 44 1.12 -3.02 -8.27
N ILE A 45 0.98 -1.95 -7.48
CA ILE A 45 2.07 -1.36 -6.69
C ILE A 45 2.61 -2.38 -5.68
N ALA A 46 1.75 -3.05 -4.92
CA ALA A 46 2.17 -4.06 -3.95
C ALA A 46 2.94 -5.21 -4.64
N THR A 47 2.46 -5.68 -5.79
CA THR A 47 3.11 -6.73 -6.57
C THR A 47 4.46 -6.26 -7.12
N GLY A 48 4.54 -5.04 -7.65
CA GLY A 48 5.77 -4.45 -8.16
C GLY A 48 6.84 -4.34 -7.07
N VAL A 49 6.48 -3.80 -5.89
CA VAL A 49 7.40 -3.71 -4.75
C VAL A 49 7.84 -5.10 -4.27
N PHE A 50 6.92 -6.07 -4.22
CA PHE A 50 7.25 -7.45 -3.85
C PHE A 50 8.25 -8.08 -4.83
N VAL A 51 7.95 -8.08 -6.13
CA VAL A 51 8.84 -8.65 -7.16
C VAL A 51 10.19 -7.95 -7.18
N PHE A 52 10.21 -6.62 -7.05
CA PHE A 52 11.44 -5.84 -6.93
C PHE A 52 12.26 -6.29 -5.72
N SER A 53 11.64 -6.40 -4.54
CA SER A 53 12.34 -6.82 -3.32
C SER A 53 12.91 -8.24 -3.39
N VAL A 54 12.21 -9.16 -4.07
CA VAL A 54 12.67 -10.54 -4.29
C VAL A 54 13.83 -10.58 -5.29
N THR A 55 13.70 -9.84 -6.39
CA THR A 55 14.70 -9.80 -7.48
C THR A 55 16.02 -9.22 -6.99
N PHE A 56 15.97 -8.09 -6.29
CA PHE A 56 17.15 -7.37 -5.80
C PHE A 56 17.55 -7.78 -4.38
N MET A 57 17.07 -8.93 -3.89
CA MET A 57 17.38 -9.41 -2.54
C MET A 57 18.89 -9.47 -2.30
N LYS A 58 19.68 -9.94 -3.27
CA LYS A 58 21.14 -10.06 -3.12
C LYS A 58 21.80 -8.70 -2.90
N ASP A 59 21.33 -7.67 -3.59
CA ASP A 59 21.86 -6.32 -3.50
C ASP A 59 21.48 -5.64 -2.18
N PHE A 60 20.32 -5.98 -1.61
CA PHE A 60 19.90 -5.46 -0.30
C PHE A 60 20.62 -6.11 0.88
N VAL A 61 20.98 -7.38 0.77
CA VAL A 61 21.61 -8.11 1.89
C VAL A 61 23.13 -7.91 1.88
N GLY A 62 23.76 -7.71 0.71
CA GLY A 62 25.21 -7.42 0.57
C GLY A 62 26.18 -8.50 1.08
N LYS A 63 25.63 -9.53 1.73
CA LYS A 63 26.27 -10.67 2.39
C LYS A 63 25.34 -11.89 2.27
N PRO A 64 25.82 -13.13 2.50
CA PRO A 64 24.93 -14.26 2.69
C PRO A 64 23.95 -13.97 3.84
N THR A 65 22.67 -14.29 3.64
CA THR A 65 21.55 -14.04 4.57
C THR A 65 21.78 -14.60 5.99
N THR A 66 22.78 -15.46 6.18
CA THR A 66 23.23 -15.98 7.47
C THR A 66 23.96 -14.97 8.37
N GLU A 67 24.34 -13.78 7.90
CA GLU A 67 24.99 -12.75 8.74
C GLU A 67 24.16 -11.48 8.96
N ALA A 68 23.00 -11.33 8.31
CA ALA A 68 22.21 -10.11 8.43
C ALA A 68 21.54 -9.97 9.82
N THR A 69 21.59 -8.77 10.40
CA THR A 69 21.10 -8.47 11.77
C THR A 69 19.57 -8.50 11.92
N ALA A 70 18.81 -8.77 10.85
CA ALA A 70 17.35 -8.82 10.87
C ALA A 70 16.78 -9.83 9.85
N LYS A 71 17.30 -11.06 9.82
CA LYS A 71 16.98 -12.10 8.82
C LYS A 71 15.47 -12.35 8.62
N LEU A 72 14.69 -12.19 9.69
CA LEU A 72 13.25 -12.46 9.66
C LEU A 72 12.42 -11.28 9.11
N ALA A 73 12.94 -10.04 9.13
CA ALA A 73 12.15 -8.88 8.71
C ALA A 73 11.79 -8.93 7.22
N LEU A 74 12.68 -9.47 6.39
CA LEU A 74 12.48 -9.59 4.94
C LEU A 74 11.40 -10.63 4.56
N PRO A 75 11.47 -11.92 4.99
CA PRO A 75 10.41 -12.88 4.71
C PRO A 75 9.08 -12.53 5.39
N VAL A 76 9.10 -11.89 6.57
CA VAL A 76 7.86 -11.41 7.21
C VAL A 76 7.26 -10.25 6.41
N GLY A 77 8.09 -9.30 5.94
CA GLY A 77 7.65 -8.22 5.06
C GLY A 77 7.02 -8.75 3.77
N TRP A 78 7.63 -9.76 3.16
CA TRP A 78 7.06 -10.46 2.01
C TRP A 78 5.72 -11.12 2.29
N LEU A 79 5.60 -11.80 3.44
CA LEU A 79 4.34 -12.40 3.86
C LEU A 79 3.22 -11.36 3.95
N PHE A 80 3.50 -10.20 4.55
CA PHE A 80 2.54 -9.08 4.62
C PHE A 80 2.16 -8.54 3.23
N MET A 81 3.11 -8.46 2.30
CA MET A 81 2.85 -8.04 0.92
C MET A 81 1.95 -9.03 0.18
N VAL A 82 2.23 -10.33 0.31
CA VAL A 82 1.39 -11.40 -0.28
C VAL A 82 -0.02 -11.36 0.31
N VAL A 83 -0.14 -11.23 1.63
CA VAL A 83 -1.45 -11.11 2.31
C VAL A 83 -2.20 -9.87 1.82
N SER A 84 -1.52 -8.74 1.61
CA SER A 84 -2.13 -7.53 1.05
C SER A 84 -2.67 -7.74 -0.36
N ILE A 85 -1.88 -8.38 -1.24
CA ILE A 85 -2.30 -8.72 -2.61
C ILE A 85 -3.55 -9.60 -2.60
N LEU A 86 -3.53 -10.69 -1.81
CA LEU A 86 -4.68 -11.60 -1.68
C LEU A 86 -5.92 -10.89 -1.13
N ALA A 87 -5.74 -10.02 -0.13
CA ALA A 87 -6.82 -9.20 0.42
C ALA A 87 -7.40 -8.24 -0.63
N GLY A 88 -6.58 -7.67 -1.52
CA GLY A 88 -7.02 -6.87 -2.65
C GLY A 88 -7.87 -7.64 -3.66
N ILE A 89 -7.47 -8.88 -3.99
CA ILE A 89 -8.26 -9.76 -4.86
C ILE A 89 -9.63 -10.07 -4.23
N LEU A 90 -9.64 -10.40 -2.92
CA LEU A 90 -10.88 -10.62 -2.18
C LEU A 90 -11.75 -9.36 -2.12
N HIS A 91 -11.13 -8.19 -1.95
CA HIS A 91 -11.82 -6.91 -1.93
C HIS A 91 -12.55 -6.64 -3.25
N MET A 92 -11.91 -6.89 -4.41
CA MET A 92 -12.59 -6.82 -5.71
C MET A 92 -13.74 -7.82 -5.83
N ARG A 93 -13.55 -9.06 -5.37
CA ARG A 93 -14.59 -10.08 -5.42
C ARG A 93 -15.82 -9.69 -4.58
N TYR A 94 -15.62 -9.11 -3.40
CA TYR A 94 -16.72 -8.60 -2.57
C TYR A 94 -17.45 -7.42 -3.22
N TRP A 95 -16.74 -6.55 -3.94
CA TRP A 95 -17.38 -5.51 -4.75
C TRP A 95 -18.27 -6.11 -5.83
N ALA A 96 -17.78 -7.09 -6.59
CA ALA A 96 -18.59 -7.77 -7.61
C ALA A 96 -19.89 -8.35 -7.01
N CYS A 97 -19.79 -9.09 -5.89
CA CYS A 97 -20.97 -9.62 -5.20
C CYS A 97 -21.92 -8.52 -4.69
N TYR A 98 -21.37 -7.41 -4.18
CA TYR A 98 -22.15 -6.27 -3.70
C TYR A 98 -22.97 -5.65 -4.84
N TYR A 99 -22.40 -5.47 -6.03
CA TYR A 99 -23.11 -4.90 -7.18
C TYR A 99 -24.14 -5.85 -7.78
N THR A 100 -23.83 -7.15 -7.89
CA THR A 100 -24.82 -8.15 -8.32
C THR A 100 -26.05 -8.14 -7.40
N SER A 101 -25.86 -7.85 -6.10
CA SER A 101 -26.95 -7.70 -5.13
C SER A 101 -27.94 -6.58 -5.46
N TRP A 102 -27.45 -5.50 -6.06
CA TRP A 102 -28.24 -4.32 -6.38
C TRP A 102 -28.99 -4.53 -7.69
N GLY A 103 -28.39 -5.19 -8.69
CA GLY A 103 -29.03 -5.48 -9.97
C GLY A 103 -30.16 -6.53 -9.91
N THR A 104 -30.04 -7.56 -9.06
CA THR A 104 -30.98 -8.72 -9.08
C THR A 104 -32.00 -8.73 -7.95
N LYS A 105 -31.79 -7.98 -6.86
CA LYS A 105 -32.60 -8.12 -5.62
C LYS A 105 -32.93 -6.77 -4.95
N TRP A 106 -33.04 -5.67 -5.71
CA TRP A 106 -33.22 -4.31 -5.17
C TRP A 106 -34.34 -4.19 -4.12
N THR A 107 -35.50 -4.81 -4.36
CA THR A 107 -36.73 -4.67 -3.55
C THR A 107 -36.90 -5.70 -2.42
N LYS A 108 -36.03 -6.73 -2.31
CA LYS A 108 -36.25 -7.81 -1.33
C LYS A 108 -35.64 -7.44 0.03
N PRO A 109 -36.37 -7.55 1.16
CA PRO A 109 -35.85 -7.21 2.49
C PRO A 109 -34.63 -8.06 2.90
N LYS A 110 -34.62 -9.35 2.52
CA LYS A 110 -33.46 -10.25 2.71
C LYS A 110 -32.19 -9.78 1.97
N ALA A 111 -32.31 -8.95 0.94
CA ALA A 111 -31.15 -8.39 0.23
C ALA A 111 -30.44 -7.32 1.07
N LYS A 112 -31.16 -6.61 1.95
CA LYS A 112 -30.58 -5.59 2.83
C LYS A 112 -29.63 -6.21 3.85
N GLU A 113 -30.04 -7.31 4.48
CA GLU A 113 -29.20 -8.07 5.42
C GLU A 113 -27.96 -8.64 4.73
N TRP A 114 -28.13 -9.23 3.55
CA TRP A 114 -27.02 -9.78 2.77
C TRP A 114 -25.99 -8.70 2.39
N ARG A 115 -26.45 -7.51 1.98
CA ARG A 115 -25.58 -6.35 1.69
C ARG A 115 -24.80 -5.88 2.91
N ALA A 116 -25.41 -5.90 4.10
CA ALA A 116 -24.72 -5.52 5.33
C ALA A 116 -23.56 -6.47 5.64
N VAL A 117 -23.77 -7.78 5.48
CA VAL A 117 -22.71 -8.80 5.65
C VAL A 117 -21.59 -8.62 4.63
N ILE A 118 -21.93 -8.42 3.35
CA ILE A 118 -20.93 -8.17 2.30
C ILE A 118 -20.14 -6.90 2.62
N ASN A 119 -20.80 -5.81 3.01
CA ASN A 119 -20.13 -4.55 3.29
C ASN A 119 -19.17 -4.69 4.49
N LYS A 120 -19.53 -5.46 5.52
CA LYS A 120 -18.64 -5.76 6.64
C LYS A 120 -17.41 -6.54 6.17
N ARG A 121 -17.59 -7.62 5.40
CA ARG A 121 -16.48 -8.42 4.85
C ARG A 121 -15.59 -7.62 3.91
N ARG A 122 -16.19 -6.76 3.09
CA ARG A 122 -15.51 -5.82 2.20
C ARG A 122 -14.63 -4.85 2.98
N LYS A 123 -15.15 -4.24 4.05
CA LYS A 123 -14.39 -3.36 4.93
C LYS A 123 -13.22 -4.05 5.61
N VAL A 124 -13.41 -5.30 6.05
CA VAL A 124 -12.31 -6.10 6.60
C VAL A 124 -11.23 -6.35 5.54
N ALA A 125 -11.62 -6.75 4.32
CA ALA A 125 -10.66 -6.98 3.23
C ALA A 125 -9.89 -5.70 2.86
N GLU A 126 -10.58 -4.56 2.77
CA GLU A 126 -10.00 -3.22 2.55
C GLU A 126 -8.96 -2.88 3.64
N SER A 127 -9.31 -3.06 4.91
CA SER A 127 -8.41 -2.82 6.03
C SER A 127 -7.19 -3.75 6.00
N VAL A 128 -7.39 -5.06 5.81
CA VAL A 128 -6.29 -6.03 5.73
C VAL A 128 -5.36 -5.72 4.56
N GLN A 129 -5.91 -5.32 3.41
CA GLN A 129 -5.11 -4.91 2.24
C GLN A 129 -4.23 -3.69 2.57
N ILE A 130 -4.80 -2.63 3.14
CA ILE A 130 -4.08 -1.39 3.46
C ILE A 130 -3.04 -1.63 4.55
N TYR A 131 -3.42 -2.25 5.68
CA TYR A 131 -2.51 -2.49 6.78
C TYR A 131 -1.41 -3.49 6.41
N GLY A 132 -1.75 -4.53 5.66
CA GLY A 132 -0.76 -5.48 5.15
C GLY A 132 0.26 -4.81 4.22
N PHE A 133 -0.20 -3.91 3.34
CA PHE A 133 0.69 -3.16 2.46
C PHE A 133 1.64 -2.24 3.24
N ILE A 134 1.08 -1.44 4.16
CA ILE A 134 1.88 -0.51 4.97
C ILE A 134 2.88 -1.27 5.83
N ALA A 135 2.44 -2.32 6.55
CA ALA A 135 3.33 -3.13 7.39
C ALA A 135 4.42 -3.82 6.58
N GLY A 136 4.08 -4.41 5.43
CA GLY A 136 5.04 -5.06 4.54
C GLY A 136 6.07 -4.07 4.00
N LEU A 137 5.62 -2.92 3.50
CA LEU A 137 6.49 -1.86 3.01
C LEU A 137 7.41 -1.29 4.11
N SER A 138 6.87 -1.01 5.29
CA SER A 138 7.65 -0.51 6.43
C SER A 138 8.73 -1.50 6.88
N LEU A 139 8.42 -2.80 6.92
CA LEU A 139 9.40 -3.83 7.25
C LEU A 139 10.52 -3.93 6.20
N LEU A 140 10.17 -3.86 4.91
CA LEU A 140 11.16 -3.88 3.83
C LEU A 140 12.06 -2.65 3.88
N LEU A 141 11.50 -1.46 4.08
CA LEU A 141 12.28 -0.23 4.23
C LEU A 141 13.18 -0.28 5.46
N PHE A 142 12.64 -0.69 6.61
CA PHE A 142 13.41 -0.85 7.84
C PHE A 142 14.59 -1.81 7.64
N PHE A 143 14.35 -2.97 7.03
CA PHE A 143 15.39 -3.95 6.74
C PHE A 143 16.49 -3.38 5.86
N THR A 144 16.12 -2.69 4.77
CA THR A 144 17.07 -2.11 3.83
C THR A 144 17.88 -0.99 4.47
N THR A 145 17.24 -0.05 5.17
CA THR A 145 17.92 1.05 5.86
C THR A 145 18.86 0.53 6.94
N TRP A 146 18.42 -0.45 7.73
CA TRP A 146 19.25 -1.01 8.81
C TRP A 146 20.46 -1.78 8.28
N ASN A 147 20.29 -2.60 7.25
CA ASN A 147 21.40 -3.31 6.62
C ASN A 147 22.41 -2.35 5.98
N LEU A 148 21.93 -1.34 5.25
CA LEU A 148 22.79 -0.35 4.64
C LEU A 148 23.60 0.42 5.68
N TYR A 149 22.95 0.84 6.78
CA TYR A 149 23.60 1.54 7.88
C TYR A 149 24.68 0.67 8.56
N SER A 150 24.34 -0.58 8.89
CA SER A 150 25.28 -1.52 9.53
C SER A 150 26.49 -1.84 8.64
N THR A 151 26.28 -1.99 7.34
CA THR A 151 27.36 -2.30 6.40
C THR A 151 28.29 -1.09 6.19
N GLY A 152 27.72 0.12 6.13
CA GLY A 152 28.48 1.36 6.01
C GLY A 152 29.38 1.63 7.22
N LEU A 153 28.86 1.44 8.44
CA LEU A 153 29.64 1.56 9.67
C LEU A 153 30.80 0.57 9.71
N ASN A 154 30.54 -0.71 9.42
CA ASN A 154 31.58 -1.73 9.45
C ASN A 154 32.72 -1.45 8.46
N LYS A 155 32.41 -0.97 7.25
CA LYS A 155 33.44 -0.59 6.27
C LYS A 155 34.28 0.59 6.75
N ALA A 156 33.67 1.60 7.38
CA ALA A 156 34.38 2.76 7.91
C ALA A 156 35.33 2.35 9.05
N THR A 157 34.90 1.48 9.96
CA THR A 157 35.73 0.98 11.06
C THR A 157 36.92 0.17 10.57
N ILE A 158 36.74 -0.74 9.59
CA ILE A 158 37.84 -1.54 9.03
C ILE A 158 38.88 -0.66 8.35
N LYS A 159 38.43 0.35 7.58
CA LYS A 159 39.35 1.29 6.92
C LYS A 159 40.17 2.08 7.95
N PHE A 160 39.51 2.56 9.01
CA PHE A 160 40.18 3.31 10.07
C PHE A 160 41.21 2.47 10.85
N GLN A 161 40.89 1.19 11.11
CA GLN A 161 41.83 0.25 11.74
C GLN A 161 43.05 0.00 10.85
N SER A 162 42.81 -0.21 9.55
CA SER A 162 43.88 -0.41 8.57
C SER A 162 44.82 0.80 8.50
N ASP A 163 44.26 2.01 8.37
CA ASP A 163 45.02 3.26 8.31
C ASP A 163 45.81 3.51 9.61
N SER A 164 45.22 3.22 10.77
CA SER A 164 45.91 3.33 12.07
C SER A 164 47.05 2.33 12.25
N ASP A 165 46.97 1.13 11.68
CA ASP A 165 48.05 0.13 11.78
C ASP A 165 49.22 0.48 10.83
N TYR A 166 48.94 1.11 9.67
CA TYR A 166 49.99 1.62 8.78
C TYR A 166 50.83 2.73 9.42
N ASP A 167 50.21 3.66 10.14
CA ASP A 167 50.92 4.75 10.83
C ASP A 167 51.82 4.24 11.96
N LYS A 168 51.47 3.11 12.60
CA LYS A 168 52.27 2.52 13.68
C LYS A 168 53.50 1.76 13.19
N LEU A 169 53.50 1.29 11.95
CA LEU A 169 54.59 0.46 11.43
C LEU A 169 55.76 1.27 10.86
N GLY A 170 55.61 2.56 10.56
CA GLY A 170 56.72 3.46 10.20
C GLY A 170 57.57 3.05 8.99
N THR A 171 57.23 1.95 8.31
CA THR A 171 58.01 1.37 7.22
C THR A 171 57.44 1.80 5.88
N PRO A 172 58.22 2.46 5.00
CA PRO A 172 57.79 2.71 3.64
C PRO A 172 57.53 1.38 2.93
N LEU A 173 56.39 1.29 2.23
CA LEU A 173 55.98 0.08 1.51
C LEU A 173 57.07 -0.38 0.53
N PRO A 174 57.31 -1.71 0.41
CA PRO A 174 58.12 -2.22 -0.68
C PRO A 174 57.44 -1.85 -2.00
N LYS A 175 58.15 -1.13 -2.87
CA LYS A 175 57.71 -0.90 -4.25
C LYS A 175 57.54 -2.24 -4.93
N VAL A 176 56.30 -2.65 -5.15
CA VAL A 176 56.00 -3.80 -5.99
C VAL A 176 56.20 -3.34 -7.44
N GLU A 177 57.35 -3.66 -8.02
CA GLU A 177 57.54 -3.56 -9.47
C GLU A 177 56.67 -4.61 -10.14
N ILE A 178 55.64 -4.14 -10.85
CA ILE A 178 54.86 -4.98 -11.75
C ILE A 178 55.70 -5.16 -13.01
N LYS A 179 56.22 -6.38 -13.21
CA LYS A 179 56.81 -6.83 -14.47
C LYS A 179 55.72 -7.27 -15.45
#